data_AF-A0AAW4N4N5-F1
#
_entry.id   AF-A0AAW4N4N5-F1
#
_cell.length_a   1.000
_cell.length_b   1.000
_cell.length_c   1.000
_cell.angle_alpha   90.00
_cell.angle_beta   90.00
_cell.angle_gamma   90.00
#
_symmetry.space_group_name_H-M   'P 1'
#
loop_
_entity.id
_entity.type
_entity.pdbx_description
1 polymer ?
#
loop_
_entity_poly.entity_id
_entity_poly.type
_entity_poly.pdbx_seq_one_letter_code
_entity_poly.pdbx_strand_id
1 'polypeptide(L)'
;MKQHLLVLAFASFCIVANAQKVLFNQLNDGLYNSRIKLVDEFFDRFNGKEGHPGIAKNDKNYRKKNLTLVFNGKIFKSKDDAKFKEAQNLIDSVIAKNIHINYPDSTWFAKTICHGKLKGKEVDFTLYLNVEHRKEDMYKWVITKAEGDIFKLRPSLKSDKIMLMPDDHETNFMSLHRVTTEKDDLITCYIQKNYPLDETSVFLADVYNGLLDIEYVKDLQFVFYQVPGYVFRIKFIERETNNTGWLITSFDKISEIEKDSFLNYLYNKTRL
;
A
#
# COMPACT_ATOMS: atom_id res chain seq x y z
N MET A 1 -52.01 -7.70 -48.01
CA MET A 1 -50.57 -7.27 -47.98
C MET A 1 -50.17 -6.44 -46.76
N LYS A 2 -51.04 -5.65 -46.11
CA LYS A 2 -50.65 -4.81 -44.94
C LYS A 2 -50.53 -5.54 -43.59
N GLN A 3 -51.18 -6.69 -43.39
CA GLN A 3 -51.13 -7.43 -42.11
C GLN A 3 -49.88 -8.32 -41.95
N HIS A 4 -49.29 -8.82 -43.04
CA HIS A 4 -48.06 -9.63 -42.94
C HIS A 4 -46.79 -8.79 -42.72
N LEU A 5 -46.80 -7.50 -43.09
CA LEU A 5 -45.68 -6.59 -42.81
C LEU A 5 -45.57 -6.23 -41.31
N LEU A 6 -46.70 -6.21 -40.58
CA LEU A 6 -46.73 -5.82 -39.17
C LEU A 6 -46.19 -6.93 -38.25
N VAL A 7 -46.40 -8.20 -38.62
CA VAL A 7 -45.91 -9.37 -37.88
C VAL A 7 -44.40 -9.56 -38.04
N LEU A 8 -43.84 -9.23 -39.21
CA LEU A 8 -42.39 -9.24 -39.44
C LEU A 8 -41.66 -8.14 -38.64
N ALA A 9 -42.29 -6.98 -38.44
CA ALA A 9 -41.72 -5.91 -37.62
C ALA A 9 -41.67 -6.25 -36.12
N PHE A 10 -42.67 -6.99 -35.61
CA PHE A 10 -42.73 -7.39 -34.19
C PHE A 10 -41.76 -8.53 -33.86
N ALA A 11 -41.55 -9.48 -34.79
CA ALA A 11 -40.57 -10.55 -34.60
C ALA A 11 -39.12 -10.03 -34.58
N SER A 12 -38.84 -8.96 -35.34
CA SER A 12 -37.52 -8.32 -35.35
C SER A 12 -37.19 -7.63 -34.01
N PHE A 13 -38.18 -7.01 -33.36
CA PHE A 13 -37.97 -6.32 -32.08
C PHE A 13 -37.64 -7.26 -30.91
N CYS A 14 -38.20 -8.47 -30.88
CA CYS A 14 -37.91 -9.45 -29.84
C CYS A 14 -36.50 -10.08 -29.97
N ILE A 15 -35.96 -10.17 -31.19
CA ILE A 15 -34.59 -10.68 -31.42
C ILE A 15 -33.55 -9.64 -31.00
N VAL A 16 -33.80 -8.35 -31.26
CA VAL A 16 -32.89 -7.26 -30.87
C VAL A 16 -32.79 -7.12 -29.35
N ALA A 17 -33.91 -7.23 -28.63
CA ALA A 17 -33.90 -7.12 -27.16
C ALA A 17 -33.12 -8.26 -26.46
N ASN A 18 -33.23 -9.49 -26.97
CA ASN A 18 -32.48 -10.63 -26.43
C ASN A 18 -30.98 -10.57 -26.81
N ALA A 19 -30.66 -10.13 -28.03
CA ALA A 19 -29.28 -9.93 -28.45
C ALA A 19 -28.55 -8.86 -27.61
N GLN A 20 -29.23 -7.76 -27.27
CA GLN A 20 -28.69 -6.72 -26.39
C GLN A 20 -28.43 -7.24 -24.97
N LYS A 21 -29.32 -8.07 -24.41
CA LYS A 21 -29.14 -8.67 -23.07
C LYS A 21 -27.99 -9.67 -23.02
N VAL A 22 -27.85 -10.51 -24.04
CA VAL A 22 -26.73 -11.46 -24.16
C VAL A 22 -25.40 -10.72 -24.33
N LEU A 23 -25.36 -9.69 -25.20
CA LEU A 23 -24.16 -8.87 -25.40
C LEU A 23 -23.78 -8.11 -24.12
N PHE A 24 -24.75 -7.55 -23.40
CA PHE A 24 -24.51 -6.85 -22.14
C PHE A 24 -23.95 -7.80 -21.07
N ASN A 25 -24.52 -9.00 -20.93
CA ASN A 25 -24.00 -10.01 -20.02
C ASN A 25 -22.58 -10.48 -20.41
N GLN A 26 -22.31 -10.74 -21.69
CA GLN A 26 -20.98 -11.14 -22.17
C GLN A 26 -19.92 -10.04 -21.99
N LEU A 27 -20.28 -8.77 -22.22
CA LEU A 27 -19.42 -7.62 -21.93
C LEU A 27 -19.12 -7.52 -20.44
N ASN A 28 -20.13 -7.74 -19.59
CA ASN A 28 -19.98 -7.70 -18.15
C ASN A 28 -19.09 -8.85 -17.63
N ASP A 29 -19.26 -10.06 -18.18
CA ASP A 29 -18.41 -11.23 -17.87
C ASP A 29 -16.96 -10.99 -18.29
N GLY A 30 -16.73 -10.40 -19.48
CA GLY A 30 -15.40 -10.05 -19.97
C GLY A 30 -14.70 -9.02 -19.09
N LEU A 31 -15.42 -7.98 -18.66
CA LEU A 31 -14.92 -6.97 -17.72
C LEU A 31 -14.63 -7.58 -16.34
N TYR A 32 -15.55 -8.40 -15.82
CA TYR A 32 -15.41 -9.07 -14.54
C TYR A 32 -14.20 -10.02 -14.49
N ASN A 33 -13.94 -10.76 -15.57
CA ASN A 33 -12.81 -11.69 -15.68
C ASN A 33 -11.46 -10.98 -15.92
N SER A 34 -11.50 -9.75 -16.44
CA SER A 34 -10.29 -8.93 -16.61
C SER A 34 -9.83 -8.24 -15.32
N ARG A 35 -10.75 -8.02 -14.39
CA ARG A 35 -10.50 -7.37 -13.09
C ARG A 35 -9.59 -8.22 -12.21
N ILE A 36 -8.62 -7.56 -11.58
CA ILE A 36 -7.77 -8.15 -10.52
C ILE A 36 -8.38 -7.80 -9.16
N LYS A 37 -9.20 -8.69 -8.60
CA LYS A 37 -10.08 -8.44 -7.45
C LYS A 37 -9.33 -8.54 -6.13
N LEU A 38 -8.41 -9.49 -6.05
CA LEU A 38 -7.63 -9.79 -4.86
C LEU A 38 -6.14 -9.51 -5.11
N VAL A 39 -5.40 -9.24 -4.03
CA VAL A 39 -3.93 -9.10 -4.11
C VAL A 39 -3.29 -10.42 -4.55
N ASP A 40 -3.85 -11.56 -4.15
CA ASP A 40 -3.36 -12.87 -4.59
C ASP A 40 -3.57 -13.09 -6.10
N GLU A 41 -4.67 -12.60 -6.67
CA GLU A 41 -4.87 -12.58 -8.13
C GLU A 41 -3.82 -11.69 -8.81
N PHE A 42 -3.43 -10.55 -8.19
CA PHE A 42 -2.32 -9.75 -8.69
C PHE A 42 -1.02 -10.55 -8.71
N PHE A 43 -0.76 -11.35 -7.67
CA PHE A 43 0.44 -12.20 -7.59
C PHE A 43 0.41 -13.26 -8.68
N ASP A 44 -0.71 -13.92 -8.90
CA ASP A 44 -0.85 -14.94 -9.93
C ASP A 44 -0.69 -14.37 -11.34
N ARG A 45 -1.24 -13.19 -11.62
CA ARG A 45 -1.05 -12.46 -12.88
C ARG A 45 0.40 -12.00 -13.05
N PHE A 46 0.99 -11.42 -12.01
CA PHE A 46 2.37 -10.97 -12.00
C PHE A 46 3.33 -12.14 -12.20
N ASN A 47 3.07 -13.30 -11.59
CA ASN A 47 3.90 -14.51 -11.69
C ASN A 47 3.63 -15.33 -12.95
N GLY A 48 2.53 -15.05 -13.66
CA GLY A 48 2.18 -15.75 -14.91
C GLY A 48 1.48 -17.09 -14.69
N LYS A 49 0.99 -17.35 -13.47
CA LYS A 49 0.11 -18.48 -13.14
C LYS A 49 -1.28 -18.28 -13.74
N GLU A 50 -1.75 -17.04 -13.71
CA GLU A 50 -2.96 -16.60 -14.39
C GLU A 50 -2.60 -15.55 -15.43
N GLY A 51 -3.42 -15.41 -16.47
CA GLY A 51 -3.25 -14.31 -17.40
C GLY A 51 -4.55 -13.72 -17.89
N HIS A 52 -4.42 -12.57 -18.52
CA HIS A 52 -5.56 -11.77 -18.92
C HIS A 52 -6.42 -12.50 -19.97
N PRO A 53 -7.75 -12.58 -19.77
CA PRO A 53 -8.64 -13.36 -20.64
C PRO A 53 -8.62 -12.89 -22.10
N GLY A 54 -8.34 -11.61 -22.32
CA GLY A 54 -8.19 -11.03 -23.67
C GLY A 54 -6.87 -11.32 -24.39
N ILE A 55 -5.96 -12.11 -23.82
CA ILE A 55 -4.69 -12.50 -24.47
C ILE A 55 -4.71 -14.02 -24.74
N ALA A 56 -4.50 -14.41 -25.99
CA ALA A 56 -4.42 -15.82 -26.37
C ALA A 56 -3.17 -16.48 -25.76
N LYS A 57 -3.33 -17.64 -25.12
CA LYS A 57 -2.23 -18.36 -24.43
C LYS A 57 -1.09 -18.81 -25.36
N ASN A 58 -1.37 -18.98 -26.65
CA ASN A 58 -0.38 -19.35 -27.66
C ASN A 58 0.39 -18.15 -28.25
N ASP A 59 0.11 -16.93 -27.79
CA ASP A 59 0.83 -15.73 -28.23
C ASP A 59 2.30 -15.80 -27.75
N LYS A 60 3.26 -15.65 -28.67
CA LYS A 60 4.69 -15.65 -28.34
C LYS A 60 5.07 -14.58 -27.30
N ASN A 61 4.33 -13.48 -27.25
CA ASN A 61 4.51 -12.38 -26.30
C ASN A 61 3.51 -12.42 -25.13
N TYR A 62 2.85 -13.56 -24.89
CA TYR A 62 1.81 -13.72 -23.87
C TYR A 62 2.25 -13.15 -22.51
N ARG A 63 3.43 -13.57 -22.03
CA ARG A 63 3.97 -13.16 -20.72
C ARG A 63 4.18 -11.64 -20.62
N LYS A 64 4.81 -11.04 -21.63
CA LYS A 64 5.10 -9.59 -21.68
C LYS A 64 3.82 -8.76 -21.77
N LYS A 65 2.85 -9.20 -22.58
CA LYS A 65 1.54 -8.55 -22.68
C LYS A 65 0.77 -8.65 -21.36
N ASN A 66 0.79 -9.81 -20.71
CA ASN A 66 0.12 -10.00 -19.42
C ASN A 66 0.71 -9.09 -18.33
N LEU A 67 2.04 -9.06 -18.22
CA LEU A 67 2.74 -8.16 -17.30
C LEU A 67 2.49 -6.67 -17.62
N THR A 68 2.29 -6.31 -18.89
CA THR A 68 1.92 -4.93 -19.24
C THR A 68 0.53 -4.56 -18.71
N LEU A 69 -0.41 -5.51 -18.69
CA LEU A 69 -1.80 -5.25 -18.27
C LEU A 69 -1.99 -5.17 -16.75
N VAL A 70 -1.00 -5.57 -15.94
CA VAL A 70 -1.05 -5.35 -14.48
C VAL A 70 -0.69 -3.91 -14.09
N PHE A 71 -0.23 -3.08 -15.03
CA PHE A 71 -0.06 -1.64 -14.82
C PHE A 71 -1.38 -0.91 -14.99
N ASN A 72 -1.56 0.16 -14.22
CA ASN A 72 -2.63 1.12 -14.48
C ASN A 72 -2.32 1.88 -15.78
N GLY A 73 -3.03 1.58 -16.86
CA GLY A 73 -2.78 2.18 -18.17
C GLY A 73 -2.85 3.71 -18.19
N LYS A 74 -3.59 4.34 -17.26
CA LYS A 74 -3.68 5.82 -17.16
C LYS A 74 -2.37 6.48 -16.69
N ILE A 75 -1.39 5.74 -16.21
CA ILE A 75 -0.09 6.31 -15.83
C ILE A 75 0.83 6.54 -17.04
N PHE A 76 0.45 6.03 -18.22
CA PHE A 76 1.20 6.17 -19.46
C PHE A 76 0.47 7.11 -20.42
N LYS A 77 1.23 8.00 -21.07
CA LYS A 77 0.66 8.93 -22.07
C LYS A 77 0.54 8.29 -23.46
N SER A 78 1.52 7.47 -23.83
CA SER A 78 1.58 6.76 -25.11
C SER A 78 2.61 5.63 -25.02
N LYS A 79 2.79 4.88 -26.11
CA LYS A 79 3.85 3.85 -26.20
C LYS A 79 5.27 4.45 -26.28
N ASP A 80 5.38 5.71 -26.70
CA ASP A 80 6.66 6.41 -26.80
C ASP A 80 7.07 7.13 -25.51
N ASP A 81 6.15 7.20 -24.55
CA ASP A 81 6.35 7.77 -23.22
C ASP A 81 7.56 7.12 -22.53
N ALA A 82 8.44 7.96 -21.98
CA ALA A 82 9.62 7.50 -21.25
C ALA A 82 9.22 6.58 -20.08
N LYS A 83 8.10 6.88 -19.41
CA LYS A 83 7.58 6.03 -18.33
C LYS A 83 7.11 4.68 -18.86
N PHE A 84 6.46 4.63 -20.02
CA PHE A 84 6.08 3.36 -20.63
C PHE A 84 7.30 2.52 -21.01
N LYS A 85 8.33 3.14 -21.62
CA LYS A 85 9.59 2.46 -21.94
C LYS A 85 10.27 1.90 -20.68
N GLU A 86 10.27 2.66 -19.60
CA GLU A 86 10.82 2.19 -18.32
C GLU A 86 10.00 1.04 -17.71
N ALA A 87 8.67 1.07 -17.82
CA ALA A 87 7.84 -0.06 -17.41
C ALA A 87 8.17 -1.32 -18.24
N GLN A 88 8.45 -1.18 -19.54
CA GLN A 88 8.90 -2.29 -20.37
C GLN A 88 10.28 -2.82 -19.93
N ASN A 89 11.22 -1.97 -19.51
CA ASN A 89 12.50 -2.42 -18.94
C ASN A 89 12.30 -3.22 -17.64
N LEU A 90 11.39 -2.77 -16.77
CA LEU A 90 11.03 -3.50 -15.55
C LEU A 90 10.47 -4.88 -15.91
N ILE A 91 9.53 -4.94 -16.86
CA ILE A 91 8.93 -6.20 -17.34
C ILE A 91 9.98 -7.13 -17.94
N ASP A 92 10.89 -6.59 -18.76
CA ASP A 92 11.96 -7.37 -19.38
C ASP A 92 12.92 -7.92 -18.31
N SER A 93 13.21 -7.15 -17.25
CA SER A 93 13.96 -7.63 -16.08
C SER A 93 13.25 -8.77 -15.35
N VAL A 94 11.93 -8.64 -15.14
CA VAL A 94 11.10 -9.69 -14.51
C VAL A 94 11.14 -10.98 -15.31
N ILE A 95 11.00 -10.90 -16.63
CA ILE A 95 11.02 -12.08 -17.51
C ILE A 95 12.42 -12.69 -17.57
N ALA A 96 13.45 -11.89 -17.85
CA ALA A 96 14.82 -12.36 -18.05
C ALA A 96 15.39 -13.02 -16.78
N LYS A 97 15.05 -12.50 -15.60
CA LYS A 97 15.50 -13.02 -14.30
C LYS A 97 14.50 -13.99 -13.65
N ASN A 98 13.39 -14.28 -14.32
CA ASN A 98 12.31 -15.16 -13.83
C ASN A 98 11.82 -14.77 -12.41
N ILE A 99 11.61 -13.48 -12.19
CA ILE A 99 11.24 -12.94 -10.87
C ILE A 99 9.79 -13.27 -10.55
N HIS A 100 9.58 -13.72 -9.31
CA HIS A 100 8.26 -14.00 -8.74
C HIS A 100 8.07 -13.20 -7.46
N ILE A 101 6.84 -12.79 -7.19
CA ILE A 101 6.43 -12.25 -5.90
C ILE A 101 5.67 -13.32 -5.13
N ASN A 102 6.02 -13.53 -3.87
CA ASN A 102 5.38 -14.53 -3.02
C ASN A 102 4.86 -13.88 -1.74
N TYR A 103 3.74 -14.40 -1.25
CA TYR A 103 3.12 -13.95 -0.02
C TYR A 103 4.09 -13.93 1.19
N PRO A 104 4.99 -14.92 1.36
CA PRO A 104 5.91 -14.95 2.50
C PRO A 104 7.13 -14.02 2.38
N ASP A 105 7.30 -13.33 1.24
CA ASP A 105 8.47 -12.46 1.03
C ASP A 105 8.47 -11.31 2.06
N SER A 106 9.63 -10.99 2.63
CA SER A 106 9.76 -9.88 3.60
C SER A 106 10.00 -8.52 2.93
N THR A 107 9.90 -8.43 1.61
CA THR A 107 10.25 -7.24 0.82
C THR A 107 9.02 -6.58 0.17
N TRP A 108 7.82 -6.98 0.61
CA TRP A 108 6.59 -6.27 0.33
C TRP A 108 5.79 -6.01 1.60
N PHE A 109 5.05 -4.90 1.61
CA PHE A 109 4.31 -4.43 2.78
C PHE A 109 3.11 -3.60 2.37
N ALA A 110 2.13 -3.50 3.25
CA ALA A 110 1.05 -2.52 3.15
C ALA A 110 1.52 -1.18 3.75
N LYS A 111 1.23 -0.08 3.06
CA LYS A 111 1.29 1.27 3.62
C LYS A 111 -0.13 1.82 3.66
N THR A 112 -0.59 2.17 4.85
CA THR A 112 -1.92 2.71 5.09
C THR A 112 -1.83 4.11 5.65
N ILE A 113 -2.65 5.02 5.14
CA ILE A 113 -2.89 6.33 5.76
C ILE A 113 -4.17 6.18 6.59
N CYS A 114 -4.00 6.22 7.90
CA CYS A 114 -5.08 6.13 8.87
C CYS A 114 -5.57 7.52 9.25
N HIS A 115 -6.89 7.66 9.39
CA HIS A 115 -7.52 8.78 10.05
C HIS A 115 -8.03 8.33 11.41
N GLY A 116 -7.83 9.17 12.42
CA GLY A 116 -8.19 8.84 13.78
C GLY A 116 -8.37 10.07 14.66
N LYS A 117 -8.56 9.81 15.95
CA LYS A 117 -8.69 10.83 16.98
C LYS A 117 -7.68 10.62 18.09
N LEU A 118 -6.82 11.61 18.31
CA LEU A 118 -5.91 11.66 19.46
C LEU A 118 -6.46 12.64 20.50
N LYS A 119 -6.89 12.13 21.66
CA LYS A 119 -7.51 12.94 22.73
C LYS A 119 -8.66 13.81 22.19
N GLY A 120 -9.47 13.24 21.29
CA GLY A 120 -10.60 13.91 20.64
C GLY A 120 -10.26 14.82 19.45
N LYS A 121 -8.98 15.04 19.11
CA LYS A 121 -8.56 15.83 17.94
C LYS A 121 -8.33 14.93 16.74
N GLU A 122 -8.86 15.32 15.59
CA GLU A 122 -8.63 14.62 14.32
C GLU A 122 -7.16 14.65 13.93
N VAL A 123 -6.64 13.48 13.55
CA VAL A 123 -5.24 13.27 13.17
C VAL A 123 -5.13 12.28 12.01
N ASP A 124 -4.11 12.48 11.18
CA ASP A 124 -3.71 11.52 10.16
C ASP A 124 -2.31 10.97 10.49
N PHE A 125 -2.13 9.68 10.29
CA PHE A 125 -0.85 9.01 10.49
C PHE A 125 -0.74 7.80 9.56
N THR A 126 0.47 7.28 9.41
CA THR A 126 0.76 6.15 8.54
C THR A 126 1.04 4.91 9.39
N LEU A 127 0.43 3.78 9.03
CA LEU A 127 0.85 2.46 9.49
C LEU A 127 1.43 1.66 8.34
N TYR A 128 2.57 1.04 8.61
CA TYR A 128 3.18 0.03 7.75
C TYR A 128 2.92 -1.35 8.33
N LEU A 129 2.43 -2.27 7.49
CA LEU A 129 2.12 -3.63 7.89
C LEU A 129 2.86 -4.64 7.02
N ASN A 130 3.32 -5.71 7.63
CA ASN A 130 3.94 -6.83 6.95
C ASN A 130 3.20 -8.12 7.21
N VAL A 131 3.43 -9.08 6.32
CA VAL A 131 2.99 -10.44 6.52
C VAL A 131 3.95 -11.15 7.48
N GLU A 132 3.39 -11.79 8.50
CA GLU A 132 4.11 -12.65 9.43
C GLU A 132 3.55 -14.07 9.36
N HIS A 133 4.44 -15.05 9.26
CA HIS A 133 4.09 -16.46 9.34
C HIS A 133 3.60 -16.80 10.75
N ARG A 134 2.49 -17.55 10.85
CA ARG A 134 1.92 -17.96 12.13
C ARG A 134 2.18 -19.43 12.42
N LYS A 135 1.57 -20.33 11.62
CA LYS A 135 1.67 -21.79 11.70
C LYS A 135 1.28 -22.38 10.34
N GLU A 136 1.94 -23.46 9.92
CA GLU A 136 1.64 -24.15 8.64
C GLU A 136 1.64 -23.16 7.46
N ASP A 137 0.55 -23.05 6.69
CA ASP A 137 0.41 -22.10 5.59
C ASP A 137 -0.42 -20.85 5.99
N MET A 138 -0.55 -20.58 7.29
CA MET A 138 -1.31 -19.43 7.78
C MET A 138 -0.40 -18.23 8.04
N TYR A 139 -0.87 -17.08 7.55
CA TYR A 139 -0.20 -15.81 7.68
C TYR A 139 -1.13 -14.76 8.32
N LYS A 140 -0.54 -13.75 8.95
CA LYS A 140 -1.26 -12.59 9.50
C LYS A 140 -0.56 -11.30 9.11
N TRP A 141 -1.32 -10.21 9.08
CA TRP A 141 -0.76 -8.87 9.03
C TRP A 141 -0.32 -8.41 10.42
N VAL A 142 0.87 -7.82 10.51
CA VAL A 142 1.41 -7.23 11.74
C VAL A 142 1.82 -5.80 11.48
N ILE A 143 1.54 -4.90 12.44
CA ILE A 143 2.03 -3.52 12.38
C ILE A 143 3.54 -3.57 12.60
N THR A 144 4.29 -3.11 11.62
CA THR A 144 5.76 -3.06 11.68
C THR A 144 6.23 -1.68 12.11
N LYS A 145 5.52 -0.63 11.71
CA LYS A 145 5.90 0.74 12.02
C LYS A 145 4.68 1.67 12.02
N ALA A 146 4.65 2.59 12.98
CA ALA A 146 3.80 3.78 12.91
C ALA A 146 4.66 5.00 12.58
N GLU A 147 4.13 5.89 11.75
CA GLU A 147 4.79 7.13 11.35
C GLU A 147 3.80 8.29 11.36
N GLY A 148 4.18 9.40 11.97
CA GLY A 148 3.32 10.60 12.00
C GLY A 148 3.88 11.68 12.89
N ASP A 149 3.61 12.95 12.57
CA ASP A 149 4.10 14.06 13.40
C ASP A 149 3.53 14.03 14.82
N ILE A 150 2.36 13.40 15.03
CA ILE A 150 1.76 13.19 16.34
C ILE A 150 2.57 12.26 17.25
N PHE A 151 3.40 11.37 16.68
CA PHE A 151 4.25 10.43 17.44
C PHE A 151 5.64 11.00 17.72
N LYS A 152 6.01 12.09 17.05
CA LYS A 152 7.27 12.79 17.29
C LYS A 152 7.05 13.69 18.50
N LEU A 153 7.27 13.16 19.70
CA LEU A 153 7.17 13.88 20.99
C LEU A 153 8.10 15.12 20.99
N ARG A 154 7.68 16.20 20.34
CA ARG A 154 8.46 17.43 20.17
C ARG A 154 8.05 18.41 21.26
N PRO A 155 9.01 18.99 22.01
CA PRO A 155 8.68 19.95 23.04
C PRO A 155 8.20 21.25 22.41
N SER A 156 7.17 21.87 22.98
CA SER A 156 6.69 23.18 22.53
C SER A 156 7.68 24.32 22.77
N LEU A 157 8.63 24.12 23.68
CA LEU A 157 9.70 25.06 24.00
C LEU A 157 11.04 24.33 24.05
N LYS A 158 12.05 24.91 23.40
CA LYS A 158 13.45 24.53 23.63
C LYS A 158 14.07 25.54 24.57
N SER A 159 14.49 25.11 25.74
CA SER A 159 15.21 25.94 26.71
C SER A 159 16.26 25.12 27.43
N ASP A 160 17.48 25.65 27.49
CA ASP A 160 18.55 25.06 28.30
C ASP A 160 18.30 25.21 29.80
N LYS A 161 17.22 25.86 30.23
CA LYS A 161 16.84 25.97 31.65
C LYS A 161 16.00 24.80 32.14
N ILE A 162 15.46 23.98 31.23
CA ILE A 162 14.64 22.81 31.55
C ILE A 162 15.59 21.62 31.70
N MET A 163 16.03 21.37 32.93
CA MET A 163 16.93 20.26 33.26
C MET A 163 16.72 19.80 34.70
N LEU A 164 17.15 18.58 35.01
CA LEU A 164 17.45 18.19 36.38
C LEU A 164 18.87 18.64 36.71
N MET A 165 19.04 19.29 37.85
CA MET A 165 20.36 19.78 38.24
C MET A 165 21.18 18.63 38.83
N PRO A 166 22.52 18.63 38.68
CA PRO A 166 23.35 17.57 39.25
C PRO A 166 23.17 17.40 40.76
N ASP A 167 22.89 18.47 41.51
CA ASP A 167 22.67 18.49 42.97
C ASP A 167 21.25 18.06 43.39
N ASP A 168 20.31 17.85 42.46
CA ASP A 168 18.96 17.35 42.79
C ASP A 168 19.01 15.99 43.51
N HIS A 169 20.10 15.21 43.34
CA HIS A 169 20.32 13.94 44.05
C HIS A 169 20.33 14.11 45.58
N GLU A 170 20.75 15.26 46.11
CA GLU A 170 20.75 15.58 47.54
C GLU A 170 19.32 15.66 48.11
N THR A 171 18.35 15.93 47.25
CA THR A 171 16.91 15.96 47.59
C THR A 171 16.19 14.68 47.15
N ASN A 172 16.91 13.61 46.83
CA ASN A 172 16.35 12.41 46.20
C ASN A 172 15.55 12.71 44.93
N PHE A 173 15.98 13.72 44.16
CA PHE A 173 15.33 14.18 42.94
C PHE A 173 13.83 14.53 43.12
N MET A 174 13.48 15.24 44.19
CA MET A 174 12.10 15.74 44.38
C MET A 174 11.59 16.56 43.17
N SER A 175 12.49 17.17 42.40
CA SER A 175 12.20 17.85 41.13
C SER A 175 11.57 16.95 40.05
N LEU A 176 11.71 15.62 40.13
CA LEU A 176 11.04 14.67 39.21
C LEU A 176 9.51 14.80 39.23
N HIS A 177 8.92 15.18 40.36
CA HIS A 177 7.48 15.46 40.40
C HIS A 177 7.11 16.54 39.37
N ARG A 178 7.90 17.62 39.31
CA ARG A 178 7.69 18.75 38.39
C ARG A 178 7.78 18.36 36.92
N VAL A 179 8.67 17.40 36.59
CA VAL A 179 8.82 16.84 35.24
C VAL A 179 7.49 16.30 34.69
N THR A 180 6.64 15.76 35.58
CA THR A 180 5.34 15.16 35.21
C THR A 180 4.12 16.06 35.42
N THR A 181 4.27 17.25 36.03
CA THR A 181 3.12 18.07 36.45
C THR A 181 3.11 19.50 35.95
N GLU A 182 4.26 20.08 35.58
CA GLU A 182 4.29 21.47 35.10
C GLU A 182 3.84 21.58 33.65
N LYS A 183 4.41 20.74 32.77
CA LYS A 183 4.04 20.70 31.36
C LYS A 183 4.50 19.41 30.69
N ASP A 184 3.55 18.55 30.39
CA ASP A 184 3.80 17.17 29.90
C ASP A 184 4.56 17.12 28.58
N ASP A 185 4.39 18.13 27.71
CA ASP A 185 5.05 18.19 26.40
C ASP A 185 6.56 18.48 26.48
N LEU A 186 7.08 18.85 27.66
CA LEU A 186 8.51 19.10 27.89
C LEU A 186 9.28 17.85 28.32
N ILE A 187 8.64 16.68 28.46
CA ILE A 187 9.28 15.44 28.94
C ILE A 187 10.57 15.10 28.16
N THR A 188 10.58 15.35 26.86
CA THR A 188 11.74 15.08 26.00
C THR A 188 12.93 16.04 26.22
N CYS A 189 12.78 17.11 26.99
CA CYS A 189 13.90 17.95 27.41
C CYS A 189 14.76 17.27 28.50
N TYR A 190 14.19 16.31 29.22
CA TYR A 190 14.86 15.59 30.31
C TYR A 190 15.55 14.28 29.87
N ILE A 191 15.43 13.92 28.59
CA ILE A 191 16.04 12.71 28.04
C ILE A 191 17.44 12.99 27.51
N GLN A 192 18.26 11.95 27.39
CA GLN A 192 19.59 12.04 26.81
C GLN A 192 19.55 12.67 25.41
N LYS A 193 20.54 13.52 25.10
CA LYS A 193 20.72 14.09 23.76
C LYS A 193 20.77 12.97 22.71
N ASN A 194 20.03 13.15 21.61
CA ASN A 194 19.94 12.21 20.50
C ASN A 194 19.36 10.82 20.85
N TYR A 195 18.55 10.73 21.92
CA TYR A 195 17.82 9.51 22.23
C TYR A 195 16.89 9.12 21.05
N PRO A 196 16.95 7.87 20.56
CA PRO A 196 16.14 7.43 19.43
C PRO A 196 14.70 7.12 19.88
N LEU A 197 13.84 8.11 19.86
CA LEU A 197 12.40 7.90 20.10
C LEU A 197 11.81 7.07 18.96
N ASP A 198 11.21 5.93 19.30
CA ASP A 198 10.49 5.09 18.36
C ASP A 198 9.01 5.50 18.29
N GLU A 199 8.60 6.04 17.15
CA GLU A 199 7.22 6.47 16.88
C GLU A 199 6.21 5.32 17.06
N THR A 200 6.62 4.08 16.79
CA THR A 200 5.77 2.89 16.96
C THR A 200 5.42 2.65 18.42
N SER A 201 6.39 2.81 19.33
CA SER A 201 6.18 2.70 20.77
C SER A 201 5.22 3.77 21.30
N VAL A 202 5.28 4.99 20.77
CA VAL A 202 4.32 6.07 21.12
C VAL A 202 2.92 5.72 20.64
N PHE A 203 2.78 5.28 19.38
CA PHE A 203 1.50 4.79 18.85
C PHE A 203 0.89 3.68 19.72
N LEU A 204 1.69 2.67 20.09
CA LEU A 204 1.22 1.57 20.94
C LEU A 204 0.77 2.07 22.31
N ALA A 205 1.51 2.98 22.93
CA ALA A 205 1.14 3.56 24.21
C ALA A 205 -0.16 4.39 24.13
N ASP A 206 -0.32 5.22 23.09
CA ASP A 206 -1.53 6.02 22.90
C ASP A 206 -2.77 5.14 22.69
N VAL A 207 -2.66 4.07 21.90
CA VAL A 207 -3.76 3.11 21.70
C VAL A 207 -4.04 2.33 22.99
N TYR A 208 -3.00 1.82 23.65
CA TYR A 208 -3.13 1.04 24.90
C TYR A 208 -3.85 1.82 26.01
N ASN A 209 -3.61 3.13 26.08
CA ASN A 209 -4.22 4.02 27.06
C ASN A 209 -5.56 4.63 26.61
N GLY A 210 -6.09 4.23 25.44
CA GLY A 210 -7.35 4.76 24.91
C GLY A 210 -7.28 6.25 24.53
N LEU A 211 -6.09 6.76 24.24
CA LEU A 211 -5.88 8.14 23.81
C LEU A 211 -6.02 8.30 22.30
N LEU A 212 -5.73 7.24 21.54
CA LEU A 212 -5.78 7.23 20.08
C LEU A 212 -6.69 6.13 19.56
N ASP A 213 -7.67 6.52 18.76
CA ASP A 213 -8.55 5.61 18.02
C ASP A 213 -8.33 5.76 16.50
N ILE A 214 -8.31 4.64 15.78
CA ILE A 214 -8.38 4.63 14.31
C ILE A 214 -9.85 4.59 13.91
N GLU A 215 -10.32 5.60 13.17
CA GLU A 215 -11.69 5.64 12.68
C GLU A 215 -11.84 4.94 11.33
N TYR A 216 -10.93 5.24 10.39
CA TYR A 216 -10.92 4.60 9.07
C TYR A 216 -9.57 4.73 8.36
N VAL A 217 -9.38 3.97 7.28
CA VAL A 217 -8.21 4.05 6.40
C VAL A 217 -8.54 4.93 5.19
N LYS A 218 -7.81 6.04 5.03
CA LYS A 218 -7.94 7.00 3.91
C LYS A 218 -7.35 6.47 2.61
N ASP A 219 -6.20 5.82 2.70
CA ASP A 219 -5.46 5.31 1.55
C ASP A 219 -4.77 4.00 1.91
N LEU A 220 -4.84 3.03 1.00
CA LEU A 220 -4.15 1.74 1.12
C LEU A 220 -3.38 1.48 -0.16
N GLN A 221 -2.11 1.14 -0.02
CA GLN A 221 -1.27 0.65 -1.10
C GLN A 221 -0.37 -0.48 -0.62
N PHE A 222 0.00 -1.37 -1.53
CA PHE A 222 1.07 -2.34 -1.28
C PHE A 222 2.32 -1.94 -2.06
N VAL A 223 3.47 -2.15 -1.44
CA VAL A 223 4.78 -1.73 -1.93
C VAL A 223 5.65 -2.96 -2.09
N PHE A 224 6.40 -3.05 -3.19
CA PHE A 224 7.17 -4.23 -3.56
C PHE A 224 8.59 -3.85 -3.95
N TYR A 225 9.57 -4.57 -3.40
CA TYR A 225 11.01 -4.42 -3.65
C TYR A 225 11.65 -5.67 -4.27
N GLN A 226 10.83 -6.64 -4.72
CA GLN A 226 11.29 -7.92 -5.26
C GLN A 226 12.00 -7.82 -6.62
N VAL A 227 11.72 -6.78 -7.40
CA VAL A 227 12.37 -6.58 -8.71
C VAL A 227 13.67 -5.80 -8.50
N PRO A 228 14.85 -6.38 -8.75
CA PRO A 228 16.12 -5.69 -8.49
C PRO A 228 16.21 -4.36 -9.26
N GLY A 229 16.61 -3.31 -8.56
CA GLY A 229 16.69 -1.95 -9.11
C GLY A 229 15.36 -1.20 -9.22
N TYR A 230 14.24 -1.79 -8.77
CA TYR A 230 12.92 -1.15 -8.82
C TYR A 230 12.16 -1.28 -7.51
N VAL A 231 11.35 -0.26 -7.22
CA VAL A 231 10.22 -0.33 -6.30
C VAL A 231 8.95 -0.08 -7.09
N PHE A 232 7.89 -0.83 -6.82
CA PHE A 232 6.58 -0.55 -7.39
C PHE A 232 5.47 -0.59 -6.33
N ARG A 233 4.37 0.11 -6.62
CA ARG A 233 3.23 0.23 -5.73
C ARG A 233 1.96 -0.14 -6.46
N ILE A 234 1.12 -0.92 -5.80
CA ILE A 234 -0.22 -1.22 -6.30
C ILE A 234 -1.27 -0.53 -5.45
N LYS A 235 -2.32 -0.07 -6.11
CA LYS A 235 -3.56 0.41 -5.50
C LYS A 235 -4.75 -0.23 -6.19
N PHE A 236 -5.87 -0.30 -5.48
CA PHE A 236 -7.12 -0.71 -6.07
C PHE A 236 -7.71 0.43 -6.90
N ILE A 237 -7.99 0.18 -8.18
CA ILE A 237 -8.56 1.14 -9.13
C ILE A 237 -9.93 0.64 -9.61
N GLU A 238 -10.97 1.27 -9.12
CA GLU A 238 -12.35 1.02 -9.56
C GLU A 238 -12.67 1.86 -10.81
N ARG A 239 -13.04 1.19 -11.91
CA ARG A 239 -13.55 1.81 -13.15
C ARG A 239 -14.17 0.78 -14.08
N GLU A 240 -15.06 1.24 -14.96
CA GLU A 240 -15.74 0.43 -15.97
C GLU A 240 -14.85 0.17 -17.21
N THR A 241 -13.66 -0.39 -17.01
CA THR A 241 -12.75 -0.79 -18.09
C THR A 241 -12.12 -2.14 -17.80
N ASN A 242 -11.47 -2.75 -18.81
CA ASN A 242 -10.75 -4.01 -18.65
C ASN A 242 -9.40 -3.90 -17.91
N ASN A 243 -9.05 -2.71 -17.43
CA ASN A 243 -7.86 -2.45 -16.62
C ASN A 243 -8.32 -1.89 -15.27
N THR A 244 -8.88 -2.73 -14.42
CA THR A 244 -9.47 -2.36 -13.10
C THR A 244 -9.08 -3.38 -12.03
N GLY A 245 -9.13 -2.98 -10.76
CA GLY A 245 -8.72 -3.80 -9.63
C GLY A 245 -7.35 -3.38 -9.09
N TRP A 246 -6.62 -4.32 -8.49
CA TRP A 246 -5.26 -4.10 -8.00
C TRP A 246 -4.27 -3.96 -9.17
N LEU A 247 -3.73 -2.76 -9.34
CA LEU A 247 -2.85 -2.43 -10.47
C LEU A 247 -1.63 -1.65 -9.99
N ILE A 248 -0.51 -1.80 -10.71
CA ILE A 248 0.69 -0.98 -10.50
C ILE A 248 0.36 0.47 -10.86
N THR A 249 0.32 1.35 -9.86
CA THR A 249 0.01 2.78 -10.01
C THR A 249 1.25 3.65 -10.01
N SER A 250 2.35 3.17 -9.44
CA SER A 250 3.65 3.85 -9.52
C SER A 250 4.78 2.83 -9.47
N PHE A 251 5.91 3.20 -10.05
CA PHE A 251 7.14 2.43 -9.99
C PHE A 251 8.29 3.39 -10.25
N ASP A 252 9.41 3.15 -9.60
CA ASP A 252 10.59 4.00 -9.63
C ASP A 252 11.84 3.13 -9.58
N LYS A 253 12.93 3.60 -10.19
CA LYS A 253 14.23 2.98 -9.99
C LYS A 253 14.72 3.28 -8.57
N ILE A 254 15.38 2.30 -7.97
CA ILE A 254 15.97 2.46 -6.65
C ILE A 254 17.30 1.72 -6.58
N SER A 255 18.29 2.30 -5.91
CA SER A 255 19.53 1.59 -5.59
C SER A 255 19.32 0.57 -4.47
N GLU A 256 20.16 -0.46 -4.41
CA GLU A 256 20.09 -1.41 -3.28
C GLU A 256 20.39 -0.71 -1.94
N ILE A 257 21.22 0.34 -1.92
CA ILE A 257 21.50 1.13 -0.71
C ILE A 257 20.25 1.83 -0.19
N GLU A 258 19.48 2.49 -1.07
CA GLU A 258 18.24 3.15 -0.68
C GLU A 258 17.17 2.14 -0.23
N LYS A 259 17.08 0.99 -0.91
CA LYS A 259 16.21 -0.11 -0.52
C LYS A 259 16.56 -0.64 0.87
N ASP A 260 17.83 -0.97 1.13
CA ASP A 260 18.29 -1.49 2.40
C ASP A 260 18.10 -0.46 3.52
N SER A 261 18.41 0.80 3.26
CA SER A 261 18.16 1.91 4.18
C SER A 261 16.69 2.00 4.57
N PHE A 262 15.78 1.94 3.59
CA PHE A 262 14.35 1.99 3.84
C PHE A 262 13.84 0.74 4.59
N LEU A 263 14.27 -0.46 4.22
CA LEU A 263 13.85 -1.69 4.91
C LEU A 263 14.40 -1.72 6.35
N ASN A 264 15.61 -1.23 6.59
CA ASN A 264 16.15 -1.12 7.94
C ASN A 264 15.38 -0.11 8.80
N TYR A 265 14.99 1.03 8.22
CA TYR A 265 14.10 1.99 8.86
C TYR A 265 12.72 1.39 9.17
N LEU A 266 12.15 0.62 8.22
CA LEU A 266 10.84 0.00 8.36
C LEU A 266 10.84 -1.05 9.49
N TYR A 267 11.83 -1.93 9.50
CA TYR A 267 11.93 -3.04 10.45
C TYR A 267 12.65 -2.69 11.75
N ASN A 268 12.98 -1.41 11.96
CA ASN A 268 13.79 -0.95 13.09
C ASN A 268 15.06 -1.81 13.28
N LYS A 269 15.71 -2.26 12.18
CA LYS A 269 16.93 -3.09 12.21
C LYS A 269 18.20 -2.29 12.51
N THR A 270 18.07 -1.00 12.80
CA THR A 270 19.20 -0.11 13.08
C THR A 270 19.23 0.24 14.57
N ARG A 271 20.31 -0.21 15.24
CA ARG A 271 20.74 0.01 16.64
C ARG A 271 20.33 -1.07 17.66
N LEU A 272 21.03 -2.19 17.62
CA LEU A 272 21.72 -2.73 18.80
C LEU A 272 23.19 -2.31 18.73
#